data_AF-A0A1R1Y6U4-F1
#
_entry.id   AF-A0A1R1Y6U4-F1
#
_cell.length_a   1.000
_cell.length_b   1.000
_cell.length_c   1.000
_cell.angle_alpha   90.00
_cell.angle_beta   90.00
_cell.angle_gamma   90.00
#
_symmetry.space_group_name_H-M   'P 1'
#
loop_
_entity.id
_entity.type
_entity.pdbx_description
1 polymer ?
#
loop_
_entity_poly.entity_id
_entity_poly.type
_entity_poly.pdbx_seq_one_letter_code
_entity_poly.pdbx_strand_id
1 'polypeptide(L)' 'MRFIKDIKKPLYVESITRYIRSIYDLIRRYSDTPIPKNREIGATLAANAGVSSDYIVSHAFWSNCTIFDTYYRLTRN' A
#
# COMPACT_ATOMS: atom_id res chain seq x y z
N MET A 1 -2.84 12.79 15.69
CA MET A 1 -1.50 12.65 15.09
C MET A 1 -0.70 13.92 15.36
N ARG A 2 0.30 13.88 16.25
CA ARG A 2 1.16 15.04 16.57
C ARG A 2 2.23 15.16 15.46
N PHE A 3 2.60 16.37 15.05
CA PHE A 3 3.63 16.67 14.01
C PHE A 3 3.25 16.56 12.53
N ILE A 4 2.02 16.18 12.15
CA ILE A 4 1.63 16.21 10.72
C ILE A 4 1.65 17.62 10.13
N LYS A 5 1.45 18.64 10.96
CA LYS A 5 1.42 20.05 10.54
C LYS A 5 2.80 20.70 10.45
N ASP A 6 3.86 20.04 10.95
CA ASP A 6 5.22 20.58 10.89
C ASP A 6 5.98 19.97 9.73
N ILE A 7 5.92 20.64 8.59
CA ILE A 7 6.53 20.19 7.32
C ILE A 7 8.08 20.26 7.40
N LYS A 8 8.65 20.97 8.37
CA LYS A 8 10.11 21.09 8.54
C LYS A 8 10.74 19.84 9.14
N LYS A 9 9.96 18.97 9.78
CA LYS A 9 10.45 17.77 10.43
C LYS A 9 9.98 16.52 9.70
N PRO A 10 10.89 15.69 9.15
CA PRO A 10 10.49 14.41 8.58
C PRO A 10 9.91 13.50 9.67
N LEU A 11 8.90 12.70 9.30
CA LEU A 11 8.33 11.70 10.19
C LEU A 11 9.25 10.48 10.27
N TYR A 12 9.41 9.93 11.48
CA TYR A 12 10.07 8.65 11.66
C TYR A 12 9.21 7.50 11.12
N VAL A 13 9.88 6.44 10.65
CA VAL A 13 9.23 5.21 10.14
C VAL A 13 8.23 4.64 11.15
N GLU A 14 8.57 4.64 12.44
CA GLU A 14 7.69 4.19 13.52
C GLU A 14 6.41 5.03 13.62
N SER A 15 6.52 6.35 13.43
CA SER A 15 5.36 7.24 13.47
C SER A 15 4.43 7.01 12.28
N ILE A 16 5.00 6.84 11.07
CA ILE A 16 4.23 6.50 9.87
C ILE A 16 3.52 5.16 10.06
N THR A 17 4.24 4.14 10.54
CA THR A 17 3.68 2.80 10.79
C THR A 17 2.54 2.84 11.80
N ARG A 18 2.72 3.57 12.91
CA ARG A 18 1.67 3.77 13.91
C ARG A 18 0.45 4.46 13.32
N TYR A 19 0.63 5.49 12.51
CA TYR A 19 -0.46 6.22 11.89
C TYR A 19 -1.24 5.38 10.88
N ILE A 20 -0.54 4.56 10.10
CA ILE A 20 -1.18 3.58 9.23
C ILE A 20 -2.05 2.63 10.05
N ARG A 21 -1.51 2.01 11.11
CA ARG A 21 -2.28 1.09 11.98
C ARG A 21 -3.53 1.76 12.56
N SER A 22 -3.40 2.97 13.11
CA SER A 22 -4.55 3.71 13.66
C SER A 22 -5.64 4.00 12.63
N ILE A 23 -5.28 4.25 11.37
CA ILE A 23 -6.26 4.42 10.28
C ILE A 23 -6.91 3.07 9.97
N TYR A 24 -6.12 1.99 9.94
CA TYR A 24 -6.62 0.65 9.69
C TYR A 24 -7.64 0.19 10.74
N ASP A 25 -7.39 0.47 12.02
CA ASP A 25 -8.29 0.15 13.14
C ASP A 25 -9.63 0.91 13.04
N LEU A 26 -9.63 2.10 12.43
CA LEU A 26 -10.85 2.89 12.22
C LEU A 26 -11.70 2.35 11.06
N ILE A 27 -11.09 1.68 10.09
CA ILE A 27 -11.80 1.09 8.95
C ILE A 27 -12.39 -0.25 9.40
N ARG A 28 -13.72 -0.36 9.35
CA ARG A 28 -14.45 -1.57 9.71
C ARG A 28 -14.05 -2.73 8.79
N ARG A 29 -13.56 -3.84 9.37
CA ARG A 29 -13.06 -5.02 8.65
C ARG A 29 -13.62 -6.30 9.28
N TYR A 30 -13.60 -7.38 8.52
CA TYR A 30 -13.75 -8.72 9.09
C TYR A 30 -12.51 -9.05 9.92
N SER A 31 -12.69 -9.66 11.09
CA SER A 31 -11.63 -9.94 12.07
C SER A 31 -10.42 -10.69 11.47
N ASP A 32 -10.66 -11.45 10.40
CA ASP A 32 -9.68 -12.37 9.84
C ASP A 32 -9.06 -11.87 8.54
N THR A 33 -9.33 -10.62 8.12
CA THR A 33 -8.69 -10.06 6.93
C THR A 33 -7.28 -9.55 7.25
N PRO A 34 -6.23 -10.09 6.60
CA PRO A 34 -4.89 -9.55 6.74
C PRO A 34 -4.85 -8.07 6.37
N ILE A 35 -4.00 -7.30 7.04
CA ILE A 35 -3.73 -5.92 6.67
C ILE A 35 -2.81 -5.92 5.44
N PRO A 36 -3.29 -5.60 4.23
CA PRO A 36 -2.43 -5.53 3.05
C PRO A 36 -1.38 -4.42 3.23
N LYS A 37 -0.20 -4.55 2.61
CA LYS A 37 0.74 -3.42 2.61
C LYS A 37 0.16 -2.29 1.78
N ASN A 38 0.22 -1.06 2.29
CA ASN A 38 -0.42 0.09 1.62
C ASN A 38 -0.03 0.26 0.14
N ARG A 39 1.22 -0.05 -0.22
CA ARG A 39 1.73 0.06 -1.60
C ARG A 39 1.09 -0.97 -2.56
N GLU A 40 0.64 -2.10 -2.02
CA GLU A 40 0.04 -3.21 -2.78
C GLU A 40 -1.40 -2.91 -3.21
N ILE A 41 -2.12 -2.08 -2.43
CA ILE A 41 -3.52 -1.75 -2.66
C ILE A 41 -3.70 -1.01 -4.00
N GLY A 42 -2.95 0.07 -4.22
CA GLY A 42 -3.06 0.87 -5.44
C GLY A 42 -2.71 0.07 -6.69
N ALA A 43 -1.63 -0.72 -6.62
CA ALA A 43 -1.20 -1.57 -7.72
C ALA A 43 -2.22 -2.69 -8.03
N THR A 44 -2.80 -3.31 -7.00
CA THR A 44 -3.85 -4.32 -7.19
C THR A 44 -5.11 -3.72 -7.81
N LEU A 45 -5.54 -2.53 -7.37
CA LEU A 45 -6.69 -1.83 -7.96
C LEU A 45 -6.46 -1.49 -9.43
N ALA A 46 -5.27 -0.99 -9.79
CA ALA A 46 -4.91 -0.72 -11.17
C ALA A 46 -4.90 -2.00 -12.03
N ALA A 47 -4.34 -3.10 -11.50
CA ALA A 47 -4.33 -4.38 -12.20
C ALA A 47 -5.75 -4.91 -12.43
N ASN A 48 -6.63 -4.83 -11.42
CA ASN A 48 -8.03 -5.23 -11.54
C ASN A 48 -8.82 -4.36 -12.53
N ALA A 49 -8.40 -3.10 -12.73
CA ALA A 49 -8.94 -2.20 -13.74
C ALA A 49 -8.37 -2.44 -15.16
N GLY A 50 -7.49 -3.44 -15.33
CA GLY A 50 -6.89 -3.78 -16.63
C GLY A 50 -5.71 -2.90 -17.04
N VAL A 51 -5.14 -2.12 -16.14
CA VAL A 51 -3.92 -1.35 -16.42
C VAL A 51 -2.77 -2.32 -16.68
N SER A 52 -1.96 -2.04 -17.71
CA SER A 52 -0.81 -2.87 -18.05
C SER A 52 0.18 -2.97 -16.88
N SER A 53 0.68 -4.19 -16.63
CA SER A 53 1.67 -4.47 -15.60
C SER A 53 2.93 -3.61 -15.73
N ASP A 54 3.35 -3.27 -16.95
CA ASP A 54 4.53 -2.41 -17.16
C ASP A 54 4.33 -1.00 -16.59
N TYR A 55 3.13 -0.44 -16.77
CA TYR A 55 2.75 0.86 -16.21
C TYR A 55 2.68 0.80 -14.68
N ILE A 56 2.11 -0.27 -14.13
CA ILE A 56 1.99 -0.48 -12.69
C ILE A 56 3.37 -0.60 -12.05
N VAL A 57 4.24 -1.44 -12.61
CA VAL A 57 5.60 -1.70 -12.11
C VAL A 57 6.46 -0.44 -12.17
N SER A 58 6.36 0.35 -13.25
CA SER A 58 7.05 1.62 -13.38
C SER A 58 6.61 2.62 -12.30
N HIS A 59 5.30 2.82 -12.11
CA HIS A 59 4.78 3.74 -11.09
C HIS A 59 5.02 3.26 -9.65
N ALA A 60 5.00 1.94 -9.45
CA ALA A 60 5.25 1.34 -8.17
C ALA A 60 6.75 1.15 -7.90
N PHE A 61 7.67 1.59 -8.77
CA PHE A 61 9.12 1.40 -8.66
C PHE A 61 9.54 -0.03 -8.29
N TRP A 62 8.95 -1.02 -8.96
CA TRP A 62 9.36 -2.41 -8.84
C TRP A 62 10.31 -2.80 -9.98
N SER A 63 11.18 -3.77 -9.73
CA SER A 63 12.22 -4.14 -10.68
C SER A 63 11.68 -4.89 -11.90
N ASN A 64 10.55 -5.59 -11.77
CA ASN A 64 9.83 -6.24 -12.88
C ASN A 64 8.39 -6.65 -12.49
N CYS A 65 7.63 -7.09 -13.49
CA CYS A 65 6.26 -7.61 -13.34
C CYS A 65 6.19 -8.88 -12.48
N THR A 66 7.20 -9.75 -12.52
CA THR A 66 7.23 -10.97 -11.71
C THR A 66 7.22 -10.69 -10.22
N ILE A 67 7.95 -9.67 -9.76
CA ILE A 67 7.98 -9.25 -8.36
C ILE A 67 6.58 -8.80 -7.93
N PHE A 68 5.91 -7.98 -8.75
CA PHE A 68 4.54 -7.55 -8.47
C PHE A 68 3.60 -8.76 -8.34
N ASP A 69 3.58 -9.60 -9.37
CA ASP A 69 2.62 -10.69 -9.49
C ASP A 69 2.83 -11.77 -8.41
N THR A 70 4.07 -11.98 -7.95
CA THR A 70 4.41 -13.01 -6.95
C THR A 70 4.21 -12.53 -5.51
N TYR A 71 4.55 -11.28 -5.20
CA TYR A 71 4.69 -10.84 -3.80
C TYR A 71 3.75 -9.71 -3.39
N TYR A 72 3.19 -8.96 -4.35
CA TYR A 72 2.52 -7.69 -4.08
C TYR A 72 1.09 -7.63 -4.63
N ARG A 73 0.69 -8.56 -5.50
CA ARG A 73 -0.67 -8.64 -6.04
C ARG A 73 -1.59 -9.38 -5.06
N LEU A 74 -2.57 -8.66 -4.50
CA LEU A 74 -3.44 -9.20 -3.44
C LEU A 74 -4.54 -10.13 -3.97
N THR A 75 -4.96 -9.94 -5.23
CA THR A 75 -6.01 -10.74 -5.86
C THR A 75 -5.65 -11.07 -7.30
N ARG A 76 -5.88 -12.33 -7.69
CA ARG A 76 -5.91 -12.76 -9.09
C ARG A 76 -7.38 -12.97 -9.48
N ASN A 77 -7.91 -12.09 -10.32
CA ASN A 77 -9.10 -12.38 -11.11
C ASN A 77 -8.76 -13.38 -12.21
#